data_AF-A0A2N2KJY3-F1
#
_entry.id   AF-A0A2N2KJY3-F1
#
_cell.length_a   1.000
_cell.length_b   1.000
_cell.length_c   1.000
_cell.angle_alpha   90.00
_cell.angle_beta   90.00
_cell.angle_gamma   90.00
#
_symmetry.space_group_name_H-M   'P 1'
#
loop_
_entity.id
_entity.type
_entity.pdbx_description
1 polymer ?
#
loop_
_entity_poly.entity_id
_entity_poly.type
_entity_poly.pdbx_seq_one_letter_code
_entity_poly.pdbx_strand_id
1 'polypeptide(L)'
;MMYAQSHGATIPQFVKDELKIWIDYIQHPTGGSGYDSPGSYTNESKTGGLLVEMAFAGYDGYKTGDTLGKQQALDFLDNRWQNGPNSWDGNFGHPYAMWGVYKGLQTTIGLGNSTEIANLHAPGVMDDGDTWNWWEDYTNYLVNSQNGDGSWGGYWYWGPVLATPWYINILNATEIPPPPPGVPEPTSMLLLGLGLLGLAGIRRRFK
;
A
#
# COMPACT_ATOMS: atom_id res chain seq x y z
N MET A 1 -9.53 -6.01 -0.43
CA MET A 1 -9.37 -7.44 -0.07
C MET A 1 -8.73 -7.64 1.30
N MET A 2 -7.65 -6.92 1.65
CA MET A 2 -7.02 -7.00 2.98
C MET A 2 -8.01 -6.82 4.15
N TYR A 3 -8.86 -5.77 4.12
CA TYR A 3 -9.86 -5.55 5.16
C TYR A 3 -10.86 -6.71 5.31
N ALA A 4 -11.25 -7.36 4.20
CA ALA A 4 -12.12 -8.53 4.28
C ALA A 4 -11.39 -9.73 4.90
N GLN A 5 -10.10 -9.92 4.57
CA GLN A 5 -9.27 -10.97 5.17
C GLN A 5 -9.08 -10.77 6.66
N SER A 6 -8.94 -9.52 7.14
CA SER A 6 -8.85 -9.25 8.57
C SER A 6 -10.13 -9.60 9.34
N HIS A 7 -11.25 -9.78 8.63
CA HIS A 7 -12.54 -10.21 9.17
C HIS A 7 -12.90 -11.65 8.76
N GLY A 8 -11.91 -12.46 8.36
CA GLY A 8 -12.08 -13.91 8.15
C GLY A 8 -12.45 -14.33 6.73
N ALA A 9 -12.46 -13.42 5.75
CA ALA A 9 -12.65 -13.82 4.36
C ALA A 9 -11.39 -14.57 3.83
N THR A 10 -11.60 -15.73 3.21
CA THR A 10 -10.52 -16.46 2.52
C THR A 10 -10.33 -15.89 1.12
N ILE A 11 -9.07 -15.60 0.75
CA ILE A 11 -8.69 -15.24 -0.62
C ILE A 11 -7.93 -16.41 -1.22
N PRO A 12 -8.35 -16.94 -2.38
CA PRO A 12 -7.61 -17.98 -3.07
C PRO A 12 -6.18 -17.55 -3.39
N GLN A 13 -5.20 -18.43 -3.16
CA GLN A 13 -3.77 -18.12 -3.35
C GLN A 13 -3.44 -17.67 -4.78
N PHE A 14 -4.11 -18.22 -5.79
CA PHE A 14 -3.88 -17.83 -7.19
C PHE A 14 -4.13 -16.34 -7.44
N VAL A 15 -5.04 -15.69 -6.68
CA VAL A 15 -5.30 -14.25 -6.80
C VAL A 15 -4.04 -13.46 -6.41
N LYS A 16 -3.36 -13.88 -5.35
CA LYS A 16 -2.10 -13.26 -4.93
C LYS A 16 -0.99 -13.57 -5.92
N ASP A 17 -0.93 -14.79 -6.44
CA ASP A 17 0.12 -15.18 -7.38
C ASP A 17 0.01 -14.45 -8.73
N GLU A 18 -1.20 -14.30 -9.28
CA GLU A 18 -1.45 -13.48 -10.47
C GLU A 18 -1.15 -11.99 -10.20
N LEU A 19 -1.49 -11.49 -9.01
CA LEU A 19 -1.17 -10.11 -8.63
C LEU A 19 0.35 -9.87 -8.57
N LYS A 20 1.16 -10.85 -8.17
CA LYS A 20 2.64 -10.71 -8.18
C LYS A 20 3.15 -10.45 -9.60
N ILE A 21 2.58 -11.11 -10.60
CA ILE A 21 2.94 -10.90 -12.01
C ILE A 21 2.62 -9.46 -12.44
N TRP A 22 1.46 -8.94 -11.99
CA TRP A 22 1.10 -7.55 -12.25
C TRP A 22 2.03 -6.55 -11.54
N ILE A 23 2.33 -6.77 -10.26
CA ILE A 23 3.28 -5.95 -9.47
C ILE A 23 4.62 -5.85 -10.19
N ASP A 24 5.17 -6.99 -10.64
CA ASP A 24 6.44 -7.03 -11.37
C ASP A 24 6.38 -6.29 -12.71
N TYR A 25 5.23 -6.33 -13.38
CA TYR A 25 5.05 -5.68 -14.68
C TYR A 25 4.87 -4.17 -14.56
N ILE A 26 4.09 -3.70 -13.59
CA ILE A 26 3.61 -2.31 -13.53
C ILE A 26 4.61 -1.34 -12.88
N GLN A 27 5.59 -1.86 -12.13
CA GLN A 27 6.61 -1.04 -11.51
C GLN A 27 7.58 -0.46 -12.55
N HIS A 28 7.72 0.86 -12.55
CA HIS A 28 8.60 1.60 -13.42
C HIS A 28 10.06 1.51 -12.95
N PRO A 29 11.06 1.60 -13.85
CA PRO A 29 12.48 1.65 -13.48
C PRO A 29 12.89 2.74 -12.47
N THR A 30 12.06 3.78 -12.28
CA THR A 30 12.30 4.81 -11.25
C THR A 30 11.79 4.41 -9.87
N GLY A 31 11.21 3.22 -9.71
CA GLY A 31 10.62 2.71 -8.47
C GLY A 31 9.11 2.95 -8.32
N GLY A 32 8.56 3.98 -8.96
CA GLY A 32 7.12 4.27 -8.95
C GLY A 32 6.29 3.30 -9.78
N SER A 33 4.97 3.44 -9.75
CA SER A 33 4.05 2.61 -10.56
C SER A 33 3.34 3.41 -11.65
N GLY A 34 3.19 2.80 -12.82
CA GLY A 34 2.33 3.31 -13.88
C GLY A 34 0.84 2.98 -13.71
N TYR A 35 0.01 3.45 -14.64
CA TYR A 35 -1.44 3.28 -14.66
C TYR A 35 -1.87 1.92 -15.24
N ASP A 36 -1.48 1.65 -16.49
CA ASP A 36 -1.79 0.44 -17.25
C ASP A 36 -0.54 -0.27 -17.79
N SER A 37 0.60 0.41 -17.70
CA SER A 37 1.91 -0.04 -18.13
C SER A 37 2.96 0.77 -17.36
N PRO A 38 4.19 0.25 -17.18
CA PRO A 38 5.14 0.83 -16.21
C PRO A 38 5.48 2.31 -16.48
N GLY A 39 5.52 2.77 -17.74
CA GLY A 39 5.80 4.16 -18.09
C GLY A 39 4.59 5.09 -18.21
N SER A 40 3.37 4.58 -17.99
CA SER A 40 2.14 5.33 -18.19
C SER A 40 1.75 6.10 -16.94
N TYR A 41 1.98 7.42 -16.93
CA TYR A 41 1.63 8.31 -15.83
C TYR A 41 2.20 7.90 -14.47
N THR A 42 3.49 7.56 -14.39
CA THR A 42 4.15 7.11 -13.16
C THR A 42 4.14 8.19 -12.08
N ASN A 43 3.41 7.97 -10.98
CA ASN A 43 3.22 8.99 -9.94
C ASN A 43 2.94 8.46 -8.53
N GLU A 44 2.79 9.38 -7.57
CA GLU A 44 2.67 9.11 -6.15
C GLU A 44 1.42 8.29 -5.82
N SER A 45 0.27 8.64 -6.39
CA SER A 45 -0.99 7.92 -6.15
C SER A 45 -0.91 6.44 -6.53
N LYS A 46 -0.30 6.15 -7.68
CA LYS A 46 -0.17 4.79 -8.21
C LYS A 46 0.88 4.02 -7.44
N THR A 47 1.96 4.68 -7.05
CA THR A 47 3.01 4.09 -6.21
C THR A 47 2.48 3.74 -4.82
N GLY A 48 1.63 4.58 -4.22
CA GLY A 48 0.90 4.23 -3.00
C GLY A 48 -0.01 3.00 -3.20
N GLY A 49 -0.70 2.90 -4.34
CA GLY A 49 -1.47 1.72 -4.72
C GLY A 49 -0.62 0.46 -4.86
N LEU A 50 0.54 0.54 -5.52
CA LEU A 50 1.49 -0.56 -5.67
C LEU A 50 1.93 -1.12 -4.32
N LEU A 51 2.20 -0.25 -3.34
CA LEU A 51 2.56 -0.67 -1.97
C LEU A 51 1.43 -1.45 -1.28
N VAL A 52 0.17 -1.05 -1.48
CA VAL A 52 -0.99 -1.80 -0.98
C VAL A 52 -1.11 -3.16 -1.67
N GLU A 53 -0.85 -3.24 -2.98
CA GLU A 53 -0.84 -4.50 -3.73
C GLU A 53 0.25 -5.45 -3.22
N MET A 54 1.46 -4.95 -3.01
CA MET A 54 2.59 -5.68 -2.43
C MET A 54 2.26 -6.21 -1.02
N ALA A 55 1.71 -5.36 -0.16
CA ALA A 55 1.29 -5.75 1.19
C ALA A 55 0.20 -6.83 1.17
N PHE A 56 -0.79 -6.70 0.29
CA PHE A 56 -1.85 -7.71 0.13
C PHE A 56 -1.31 -9.05 -0.40
N ALA A 57 -0.45 -9.01 -1.42
CA ALA A 57 0.16 -10.19 -2.01
C ALA A 57 1.15 -10.89 -1.05
N GLY A 58 1.64 -10.18 -0.02
CA GLY A 58 2.75 -10.64 0.81
C GLY A 58 4.03 -10.77 -0.02
N TYR A 59 4.24 -9.81 -0.93
CA TYR A 59 5.29 -9.84 -1.92
C TYR A 59 5.92 -8.47 -2.05
N ASP A 60 7.19 -8.37 -1.66
CA ASP A 60 7.93 -7.11 -1.69
C ASP A 60 8.33 -6.67 -3.10
N GLY A 61 7.99 -7.43 -4.16
CA GLY A 61 8.50 -7.18 -5.50
C GLY A 61 9.98 -7.54 -5.60
N TYR A 62 10.32 -8.50 -6.44
CA TYR A 62 11.70 -8.75 -6.88
C TYR A 62 11.71 -9.91 -7.88
N LYS A 63 12.05 -9.62 -9.13
CA LYS A 63 12.50 -10.66 -10.07
C LYS A 63 14.02 -10.77 -9.98
N THR A 64 14.54 -12.00 -9.88
CA THR A 64 15.99 -12.24 -9.87
C THR A 64 16.68 -11.50 -11.02
N GLY A 65 17.57 -10.56 -10.66
CA GLY A 65 18.34 -9.76 -11.61
C GLY A 65 17.78 -8.36 -11.91
N ASP A 66 16.67 -7.96 -11.27
CA ASP A 66 16.09 -6.62 -11.39
C ASP A 66 16.36 -5.77 -10.14
N THR A 67 16.40 -4.45 -10.28
CA THR A 67 16.61 -3.50 -9.16
C THR A 67 15.29 -2.91 -8.66
N LEU A 68 14.18 -3.62 -8.79
CA LEU A 68 12.83 -3.16 -8.47
C LEU A 68 12.27 -3.87 -7.24
N GLY A 69 11.30 -3.23 -6.58
CA GLY A 69 10.65 -3.73 -5.39
C GLY A 69 10.14 -2.64 -4.45
N LYS A 70 9.73 -3.05 -3.27
CA LYS A 70 9.14 -2.24 -2.20
C LYS A 70 10.04 -1.06 -1.85
N GLN A 71 11.35 -1.29 -1.69
CA GLN A 71 12.26 -0.21 -1.30
C GLN A 71 12.30 0.89 -2.34
N GLN A 72 12.36 0.55 -3.62
CA GLN A 72 12.39 1.54 -4.70
C GLN A 72 11.06 2.30 -4.82
N ALA A 73 9.94 1.67 -4.46
CA ALA A 73 8.66 2.37 -4.36
C ALA A 73 8.66 3.37 -3.18
N LEU A 74 9.23 3.00 -2.03
CA LEU A 74 9.42 3.91 -0.89
C LEU A 74 10.35 5.07 -1.25
N ASP A 75 11.51 4.77 -1.85
CA ASP A 75 12.47 5.78 -2.31
C ASP A 75 11.84 6.72 -3.36
N PHE A 76 10.96 6.21 -4.24
CA PHE A 76 10.24 7.03 -5.20
C PHE A 76 9.32 8.05 -4.52
N LEU A 77 8.63 7.62 -3.46
CA LEU A 77 7.74 8.47 -2.67
C LEU A 77 8.53 9.46 -1.81
N ASP A 78 9.63 9.05 -1.19
CA ASP A 78 10.51 9.93 -0.41
C ASP A 78 11.06 11.08 -1.27
N ASN A 79 11.59 10.76 -2.45
CA ASN A 79 12.10 11.76 -3.40
C ASN A 79 11.03 12.74 -3.91
N ARG A 80 9.75 12.38 -3.80
CA ARG A 80 8.59 13.19 -4.24
C ARG A 80 7.72 13.66 -3.09
N TRP A 81 8.18 13.47 -1.85
CA TRP A 81 7.35 13.63 -0.68
C TRP A 81 6.74 15.03 -0.64
N GLN A 82 7.56 16.06 -0.88
CA GLN A 82 7.17 17.47 -0.82
C GLN A 82 6.42 17.99 -2.04
N ASN A 83 6.06 17.12 -3.00
CA ASN A 83 5.36 17.58 -4.19
C ASN A 83 3.96 18.11 -3.85
N GLY A 84 3.68 19.34 -4.30
CA GLY A 84 2.32 19.89 -4.33
C GLY A 84 1.47 19.25 -5.43
N PRO A 85 0.17 19.59 -5.51
CA PRO A 85 -0.74 18.98 -6.46
C PRO A 85 -0.49 19.51 -7.88
N ASN A 86 -0.37 18.61 -8.86
CA ASN A 86 -0.14 18.95 -10.26
C ASN A 86 -0.86 17.99 -11.21
N SER A 87 -2.05 18.37 -11.68
CA SER A 87 -2.88 17.60 -12.59
C SER A 87 -3.23 16.22 -12.00
N TRP A 88 -2.62 15.15 -12.49
CA TRP A 88 -2.79 13.79 -11.98
C TRP A 88 -1.66 13.36 -11.04
N ASP A 89 -0.64 14.19 -10.90
CA ASP A 89 0.58 13.97 -10.13
C ASP A 89 0.60 14.83 -8.86
N GLY A 90 1.51 14.51 -7.96
CA GLY A 90 1.73 15.25 -6.72
C GLY A 90 1.27 14.50 -5.49
N ASN A 91 1.51 15.11 -4.34
CA ASN A 91 1.28 14.51 -3.04
C ASN A 91 0.46 15.43 -2.15
N PHE A 92 1.11 16.37 -1.45
CA PHE A 92 0.46 17.26 -0.49
C PHE A 92 -0.56 18.15 -1.18
N GLY A 93 -1.78 18.19 -0.64
CA GLY A 93 -2.89 18.93 -1.23
C GLY A 93 -3.59 18.23 -2.39
N HIS A 94 -3.11 17.07 -2.83
CA HIS A 94 -3.75 16.23 -3.85
C HIS A 94 -4.56 15.10 -3.19
N PRO A 95 -5.90 15.24 -3.00
CA PRO A 95 -6.63 14.38 -2.06
C PRO A 95 -6.58 12.89 -2.40
N TYR A 96 -6.68 12.57 -3.69
CA TYR A 96 -6.61 11.20 -4.17
C TYR A 96 -5.22 10.56 -3.99
N ALA A 97 -4.17 11.37 -4.15
CA ALA A 97 -2.80 10.87 -4.06
C ALA A 97 -2.39 10.70 -2.60
N MET A 98 -2.66 11.69 -1.74
CA MET A 98 -2.42 11.58 -0.30
C MET A 98 -3.10 10.34 0.28
N TRP A 99 -4.34 10.04 -0.12
CA TRP A 99 -5.02 8.84 0.36
C TRP A 99 -4.36 7.54 -0.08
N GLY A 100 -3.98 7.45 -1.37
CA GLY A 100 -3.28 6.28 -1.91
C GLY A 100 -1.93 6.07 -1.24
N VAL A 101 -1.13 7.13 -1.09
CA VAL A 101 0.17 7.12 -0.41
C VAL A 101 0.02 6.79 1.06
N TYR A 102 -0.92 7.42 1.77
CA TYR A 102 -1.21 7.14 3.18
C TYR A 102 -1.50 5.65 3.40
N LYS A 103 -2.35 5.03 2.56
CA LYS A 103 -2.65 3.61 2.69
C LYS A 103 -1.48 2.73 2.29
N GLY A 104 -0.72 3.08 1.25
CA GLY A 104 0.51 2.40 0.89
C GLY A 104 1.48 2.34 2.08
N LEU A 105 1.89 3.51 2.59
CA LEU A 105 2.82 3.61 3.71
C LEU A 105 2.26 2.95 4.98
N GLN A 106 0.99 3.19 5.33
CA GLN A 106 0.38 2.55 6.52
C GLN A 106 0.44 1.02 6.42
N THR A 107 0.13 0.44 5.26
CA THR A 107 0.14 -1.03 5.11
C THR A 107 1.54 -1.63 4.98
N THR A 108 2.54 -0.84 4.60
CA THR A 108 3.90 -1.33 4.32
C THR A 108 4.87 -1.08 5.46
N ILE A 109 4.88 0.13 6.02
CA ILE A 109 5.88 0.58 7.01
C ILE A 109 5.23 0.97 8.35
N GLY A 110 3.90 1.14 8.39
CA GLY A 110 3.16 1.54 9.59
C GLY A 110 3.26 3.04 9.87
N LEU A 111 2.38 3.53 10.75
CA LEU A 111 2.27 4.96 11.06
C LEU A 111 3.47 5.50 11.85
N GLY A 112 4.12 4.67 12.69
CA GLY A 112 5.25 5.08 13.52
C GLY A 112 6.63 4.97 12.85
N ASN A 113 6.70 4.70 11.54
CA ASN A 113 7.99 4.62 10.85
C ASN A 113 8.58 6.02 10.62
N SER A 114 9.80 6.25 11.08
CA SER A 114 10.50 7.53 10.97
C SER A 114 11.74 7.49 10.06
N THR A 115 11.91 6.42 9.26
CA THR A 115 13.18 6.16 8.55
C THR A 115 13.03 6.04 7.03
N GLU A 116 11.90 5.56 6.54
CA GLU A 116 11.71 5.25 5.10
C GLU A 116 11.33 6.48 4.28
N ILE A 117 10.64 7.43 4.90
CA ILE A 117 10.33 8.74 4.32
C ILE A 117 10.99 9.79 5.22
N ALA A 118 12.09 10.35 4.76
CA ALA A 118 12.92 11.29 5.49
C ALA A 118 12.84 12.72 4.93
N ASN A 119 12.35 12.89 3.70
CA ASN A 119 12.26 14.17 3.00
C ASN A 119 11.05 15.04 3.45
N LEU A 120 10.83 15.16 4.76
CA LEU A 120 9.64 15.81 5.37
C LEU A 120 9.67 17.35 5.26
N HIS A 121 8.50 18.01 5.24
CA HIS A 121 8.41 19.49 5.25
C HIS A 121 8.80 20.10 6.59
N ALA A 122 8.47 19.41 7.67
CA ALA A 122 8.70 19.88 9.02
C ALA A 122 9.68 18.95 9.75
N PRO A 123 10.99 19.10 9.51
CA PRO A 123 12.02 18.34 10.23
C PRO A 123 12.24 18.87 11.66
N GLY A 124 11.20 19.44 12.29
CA GLY A 124 11.26 20.05 13.62
C GLY A 124 11.05 19.05 14.76
N VAL A 125 11.12 19.54 15.99
CA VAL A 125 10.80 18.77 17.20
C VAL A 125 9.28 18.74 17.39
N MET A 126 8.70 17.55 17.49
CA MET A 126 7.28 17.33 17.84
C MET A 126 7.19 17.12 19.35
N ASP A 127 6.87 18.16 20.11
CA ASP A 127 6.94 18.14 21.59
C ASP A 127 8.29 17.61 22.16
N ASP A 128 8.53 17.74 23.46
CA ASP A 128 9.84 17.38 24.04
C ASP A 128 10.14 15.87 23.90
N GLY A 129 10.94 15.52 22.90
CA GLY A 129 11.54 14.19 22.73
C GLY A 129 11.12 13.41 21.48
N ASP A 130 10.20 13.92 20.66
CA ASP A 130 9.75 13.24 19.45
C ASP A 130 10.20 13.95 18.16
N THR A 131 10.49 13.13 17.15
CA THR A 131 10.84 13.57 15.79
C THR A 131 9.72 13.21 14.84
N TRP A 132 9.37 14.14 13.96
CA TRP A 132 8.28 13.95 13.02
C TRP A 132 8.51 12.72 12.14
N ASN A 133 7.47 11.90 12.00
CA ASN A 133 7.37 10.89 10.97
C ASN A 133 6.54 11.37 9.78
N TRP A 134 6.44 10.52 8.75
CA TRP A 134 5.70 10.83 7.53
C TRP A 134 4.21 11.11 7.78
N TRP A 135 3.60 10.39 8.72
CA TRP A 135 2.18 10.58 9.01
C TRP A 135 1.94 11.90 9.73
N GLU A 136 2.82 12.27 10.65
CA GLU A 136 2.77 13.54 11.36
C GLU A 136 2.95 14.73 10.39
N ASP A 137 3.82 14.61 9.39
CA ASP A 137 3.97 15.64 8.35
C ASP A 137 2.67 15.83 7.53
N TYR A 138 1.99 14.74 7.18
CA TYR A 138 0.64 14.80 6.60
C TYR A 138 -0.36 15.47 7.55
N THR A 139 -0.39 15.08 8.83
CA THR A 139 -1.37 15.63 9.78
C THR A 139 -1.20 17.13 9.97
N ASN A 140 0.05 17.60 10.08
CA ASN A 140 0.34 19.02 10.19
C ASN A 140 -0.10 19.80 8.96
N TYR A 141 0.19 19.29 7.75
CA TYR A 141 -0.30 19.92 6.54
C TYR A 141 -1.83 20.03 6.53
N LEU A 142 -2.52 18.94 6.89
CA LEU A 142 -3.98 18.91 6.89
C LEU A 142 -4.57 19.87 7.92
N VAL A 143 -4.06 19.89 9.16
CA VAL A 143 -4.53 20.83 10.19
C VAL A 143 -4.32 22.29 9.74
N ASN A 144 -3.15 22.60 9.19
CA ASN A 144 -2.84 23.97 8.74
C ASN A 144 -3.59 24.41 7.47
N SER A 145 -4.13 23.48 6.70
CA SER A 145 -4.88 23.75 5.46
C SER A 145 -6.40 23.60 5.60
N GLN A 146 -6.90 23.32 6.80
CA GLN A 146 -8.33 23.18 7.05
C GLN A 146 -9.02 24.54 6.93
N ASN A 147 -10.14 24.59 6.21
CA ASN A 147 -10.99 25.76 6.13
C ASN A 147 -11.70 26.01 7.48
N GLY A 148 -12.16 27.25 7.72
CA GLY A 148 -12.89 27.60 8.95
C GLY A 148 -14.22 26.86 9.16
N ASP A 149 -14.76 26.21 8.12
CA ASP A 149 -15.95 25.36 8.18
C ASP A 149 -15.65 23.88 8.46
N GLY A 150 -14.38 23.53 8.68
CA GLY A 150 -13.91 22.17 8.94
C GLY A 150 -13.66 21.34 7.68
N SER A 151 -13.92 21.86 6.48
CA SER A 151 -13.65 21.19 5.21
C SER A 151 -12.22 21.44 4.73
N TRP A 152 -11.85 20.78 3.63
CA TRP A 152 -10.67 21.13 2.83
C TRP A 152 -11.09 21.44 1.41
N GLY A 153 -10.48 22.44 0.78
CA GLY A 153 -10.84 22.86 -0.58
C GLY A 153 -10.66 21.77 -1.65
N GLY A 154 -9.77 20.81 -1.42
CA GLY A 154 -9.45 19.75 -2.36
C GLY A 154 -8.61 20.23 -3.55
N TYR A 155 -8.64 19.46 -4.64
CA TYR A 155 -7.89 19.79 -5.85
C TYR A 155 -8.60 19.32 -7.11
N TRP A 156 -8.74 20.19 -8.10
CA TRP A 156 -9.30 19.88 -9.42
C TRP A 156 -10.62 19.10 -9.39
N TYR A 157 -10.64 17.83 -9.82
CA TYR A 157 -11.82 16.96 -9.78
C TYR A 157 -12.17 16.44 -8.37
N TRP A 158 -11.22 16.51 -7.44
CA TRP A 158 -11.36 16.09 -6.05
C TRP A 158 -11.69 17.29 -5.16
N GLY A 159 -12.85 17.90 -5.41
CA GLY A 159 -13.33 19.03 -4.62
C GLY A 159 -13.62 18.67 -3.15
N PRO A 160 -14.15 19.63 -2.37
CA PRO A 160 -14.22 19.52 -0.91
C PRO A 160 -15.02 18.31 -0.40
N VAL A 161 -16.05 17.88 -1.14
CA VAL A 161 -16.88 16.72 -0.81
C VAL A 161 -16.09 15.41 -0.87
N LEU A 162 -15.07 15.30 -1.73
CA LEU A 162 -14.19 14.13 -1.81
C LEU A 162 -12.94 14.29 -0.94
N ALA A 163 -12.39 15.50 -0.87
CA ALA A 163 -11.18 15.75 -0.10
C ALA A 163 -11.38 15.56 1.40
N THR A 164 -12.46 16.13 1.94
CA THR A 164 -12.77 16.08 3.38
C THR A 164 -12.84 14.65 3.93
N PRO A 165 -13.62 13.71 3.35
CA PRO A 165 -13.67 12.35 3.87
C PRO A 165 -12.35 11.58 3.72
N TRP A 166 -11.49 11.87 2.75
CA TRP A 166 -10.17 11.25 2.69
C TRP A 166 -9.24 11.81 3.76
N TYR A 167 -9.16 13.13 3.88
CA TYR A 167 -8.28 13.80 4.84
C TYR A 167 -8.65 13.52 6.29
N ILE A 168 -9.95 13.45 6.61
CA ILE A 168 -10.37 13.10 7.97
C ILE A 168 -9.97 11.67 8.35
N ASN A 169 -9.91 10.75 7.39
CA ASN A 169 -9.44 9.38 7.63
C ASN A 169 -7.92 9.28 7.82
N ILE A 170 -7.15 10.21 7.24
CA ILE A 170 -5.71 10.35 7.49
C ILE A 170 -5.48 10.90 8.91
N LEU A 171 -6.21 11.97 9.28
CA LEU A 171 -6.16 12.56 10.61
C LEU A 171 -6.60 11.59 11.71
N ASN A 172 -7.61 10.76 11.44
CA ASN A 172 -8.08 9.73 12.37
C ASN A 172 -7.16 8.49 12.46
N ALA A 173 -5.98 8.52 11.84
CA ALA A 173 -5.03 7.41 11.84
C ALA A 173 -5.68 6.08 11.41
N THR A 174 -6.59 6.10 10.43
CA THR A 174 -7.31 4.88 10.05
C THR A 174 -6.36 3.83 9.48
N GLU A 175 -6.43 2.61 10.00
CA GLU A 175 -5.55 1.52 9.59
C GLU A 175 -6.33 0.39 8.91
N ILE A 176 -5.73 -0.22 7.89
CA ILE A 176 -6.14 -1.55 7.47
C ILE A 176 -5.46 -2.53 8.43
N PRO A 177 -6.22 -3.35 9.19
CA PRO A 177 -5.60 -4.29 10.12
C PRO A 177 -4.74 -5.30 9.36
N PRO A 178 -3.62 -5.76 9.94
CA PRO A 178 -2.86 -6.85 9.35
C PRO A 178 -3.74 -8.11 9.25
N PRO A 179 -3.50 -9.00 8.27
CA PRO A 179 -4.18 -10.28 8.23
C PRO A 179 -3.94 -11.04 9.54
N PRO A 180 -4.94 -11.75 10.10
CA PRO A 180 -4.72 -12.60 11.26
C PRO A 180 -3.59 -13.61 10.96
N PRO A 181 -2.74 -13.93 11.96
CA PRO A 181 -1.68 -14.92 11.78
C PRO A 181 -2.28 -16.19 11.19
N GLY A 182 -1.63 -16.71 10.14
CA GLY A 182 -2.19 -17.72 9.25
C GLY A 182 -3.01 -18.76 9.99
N VAL A 183 -4.31 -18.82 9.70
CA VAL A 183 -5.10 -20.02 9.99
C VAL A 183 -4.32 -21.16 9.32
N PRO A 184 -3.83 -22.16 10.06
CA PRO A 184 -3.11 -23.27 9.46
C PRO A 184 -3.96 -23.78 8.29
N GLU A 185 -3.36 -23.89 7.10
CA GLU A 185 -4.10 -24.50 5.99
C GLU A 185 -4.70 -25.80 6.49
N PRO A 186 -6.03 -25.99 6.36
CA PRO A 186 -6.68 -27.10 7.01
C PRO A 186 -6.00 -28.38 6.53
N THR A 187 -5.55 -29.20 7.48
CA THR A 187 -4.88 -30.49 7.30
C THR A 187 -5.60 -31.40 6.29
N SER A 188 -6.85 -31.08 5.97
CA SER A 188 -7.64 -31.51 4.81
C SER A 188 -6.89 -31.54 3.47
N MET A 189 -6.03 -30.56 3.14
CA MET A 189 -5.25 -30.56 1.89
C MET A 189 -4.15 -31.64 1.89
N LEU A 190 -3.53 -31.87 3.05
CA LEU A 190 -2.60 -32.98 3.26
C LEU A 190 -3.31 -34.34 3.19
N LEU A 191 -4.51 -34.44 3.76
CA LEU A 191 -5.38 -35.62 3.69
C LEU A 191 -5.86 -35.92 2.28
N LEU A 192 -6.17 -34.91 1.47
CA LEU A 192 -6.54 -35.09 0.06
C LEU A 192 -5.34 -35.61 -0.75
N GLY A 193 -4.15 -35.04 -0.53
CA GLY A 193 -2.90 -35.49 -1.16
C GLY A 193 -2.52 -36.93 -0.79
N LEU A 194 -2.61 -37.28 0.49
CA LEU A 194 -2.37 -38.66 0.96
C LEU A 194 -3.46 -39.64 0.48
N GLY A 195 -4.72 -39.20 0.43
CA GLY A 195 -5.83 -40.02 -0.09
C GLY A 195 -5.68 -40.36 -1.57
N LEU A 196 -5.23 -39.41 -2.40
CA LEU A 196 -4.97 -39.62 -3.81
C LEU A 196 -3.76 -40.56 -4.06
N LEU A 197 -2.70 -40.44 -3.26
CA LEU A 197 -1.55 -41.36 -3.29
C LEU A 197 -1.93 -42.78 -2.84
N GLY A 198 -2.78 -42.89 -1.81
CA GLY A 198 -3.31 -44.18 -1.33
C GLY A 198 -4.13 -44.91 -2.40
N LEU A 199 -5.00 -44.20 -3.13
CA LEU A 199 -5.80 -44.75 -4.22
C LEU A 199 -4.94 -45.23 -5.40
N ALA A 200 -3.87 -44.50 -5.74
CA ALA A 200 -2.91 -44.92 -6.78
C ALA A 200 -2.12 -46.18 -6.39
N GLY A 201 -1.77 -46.33 -5.10
CA GLY A 201 -1.12 -47.52 -4.55
C GLY A 201 -2.00 -48.77 -4.59
N ILE A 202 -3.28 -48.64 -4.25
CA ILE A 202 -4.25 -49.75 -4.28
C ILE A 202 -4.48 -50.23 -5.71
N ARG A 203 -4.60 -49.32 -6.69
CA ARG A 203 -4.82 -49.66 -8.11
C ARG A 203 -3.67 -50.45 -8.72
N ARG A 204 -2.43 -50.31 -8.22
CA ARG A 204 -1.27 -51.08 -8.70
C ARG A 204 -1.19 -52.51 -8.15
N ARG A 205 -1.87 -52.84 -7.05
CA ARG A 205 -1.87 -54.19 -6.46
C ARG A 205 -2.90 -55.15 -7.07
N PHE A 206 -3.83 -54.65 -7.87
CA PHE A 206 -4.90 -55.44 -8.51
C PHE A 206 -4.73 -55.60 -10.03
N LYS A 207 -3.50 -55.49 -10.53
CA LYS A 207 -3.10 -55.92 -11.87
C LYS A 207 -2.02 -56.98 -11.71
#